data_AF-A0A0L6JMH5-F1
#
_entry.id   AF-A0A0L6JMH5-F1
#
_cell.length_a   1.000
_cell.length_b   1.000
_cell.length_c   1.000
_cell.angle_alpha   90.00
_cell.angle_beta   90.00
_cell.angle_gamma   90.00
#
_symmetry.space_group_name_H-M   'P 1'
#
loop_
_entity.id
_entity.type
_entity.pdbx_description
1 polymer ?
#
loop_
_entity_poly.entity_id
_entity_poly.type
_entity_poly.pdbx_seq_one_letter_code
_entity_poly.pdbx_strand_id
1 'polypeptide(L)'
;MLNWDEVQKLSSIGVTFGAHTLNHPILGNLSEDEATNEIYGSKVLIEERTNKKVRHFAYPNGRICDINEFCVSQARKHFDTATTTTPGINQPGDDLMRLKRIGLAYDYNIIDFKVKVLYFCILESIRRFMR
;
A
#
# COMPACT_ATOMS: atom_id res chain seq x y z
N MET A 1 6.05 9.87 -13.24
CA MET A 1 4.99 10.40 -12.35
C MET A 1 3.83 10.85 -13.21
N LEU A 2 2.61 10.89 -12.64
CA LEU A 2 1.43 11.49 -13.29
C LEU A 2 1.34 12.98 -12.93
N ASN A 3 0.81 13.81 -13.82
CA ASN A 3 0.42 15.19 -13.49
C ASN A 3 -1.03 15.26 -12.96
N TRP A 4 -1.46 16.43 -12.46
CA TRP A 4 -2.78 16.56 -11.85
C TRP A 4 -3.95 16.43 -12.83
N ASP A 5 -3.79 16.84 -14.08
CA ASP A 5 -4.83 16.69 -15.11
C ASP A 5 -5.05 15.20 -15.44
N GLU A 6 -3.97 14.43 -15.53
CA GLU A 6 -4.02 12.97 -15.70
C GLU A 6 -4.69 12.28 -14.51
N VAL A 7 -4.33 12.69 -13.28
CA VAL A 7 -4.95 12.17 -12.05
C VAL A 7 -6.45 12.45 -12.04
N GLN A 8 -6.89 13.67 -12.37
CA GLN A 8 -8.30 14.03 -12.42
C GLN A 8 -9.06 13.24 -13.49
N LYS A 9 -8.46 13.10 -14.69
CA LYS A 9 -9.04 12.30 -15.78
C LYS A 9 -9.18 10.82 -15.40
N LEU A 10 -8.16 10.22 -14.80
CA LEU A 10 -8.21 8.82 -14.37
C LEU A 10 -9.22 8.65 -13.22
N SER A 11 -9.26 9.60 -12.30
CA SER A 11 -10.23 9.59 -11.22
C SER A 11 -11.66 9.64 -11.74
N SER A 12 -11.98 10.48 -12.75
CA SER A 12 -13.34 10.59 -13.28
C SER A 12 -13.85 9.32 -13.97
N ILE A 13 -12.94 8.46 -14.46
CA ILE A 13 -13.28 7.17 -15.10
C ILE A 13 -13.22 5.97 -14.14
N GLY A 14 -13.11 6.21 -12.83
CA GLY A 14 -13.22 5.18 -11.80
C GLY A 14 -11.89 4.65 -11.24
N VAL A 15 -10.74 5.23 -11.61
CA VAL A 15 -9.47 4.88 -10.96
C VAL A 15 -9.44 5.46 -9.54
N THR A 16 -9.09 4.62 -8.57
CA THR A 16 -8.90 5.03 -7.16
C THR A 16 -7.46 5.44 -6.93
N PHE A 17 -7.24 6.58 -6.28
CA PHE A 17 -5.93 7.05 -5.85
C PHE A 17 -5.77 6.85 -4.34
N GLY A 18 -4.76 6.07 -3.96
CA GLY A 18 -4.28 5.95 -2.59
C GLY A 18 -3.13 6.91 -2.31
N ALA A 19 -2.76 7.08 -1.04
CA ALA A 19 -1.62 7.87 -0.62
C ALA A 19 -0.33 7.05 -0.58
N HIS A 20 0.80 7.69 -0.87
CA HIS A 20 2.13 7.05 -0.89
C HIS A 20 3.23 8.00 -0.39
N THR A 21 2.92 8.76 0.66
CA THR A 21 3.74 9.88 1.20
C THR A 21 3.85 11.07 0.23
N LEU A 22 4.43 12.17 0.68
CA LEU A 22 4.65 13.36 -0.14
C LEU A 22 5.92 13.20 -0.98
N ASN A 23 6.99 12.70 -0.36
CA ASN A 23 8.33 12.71 -0.96
C ASN A 23 8.98 11.33 -1.07
N HIS A 24 8.26 10.25 -0.78
CA HIS A 24 8.77 8.87 -0.80
C HIS A 24 9.99 8.61 0.14
N PRO A 25 10.03 9.12 1.38
CA PRO A 25 11.10 8.79 2.32
C PRO A 25 10.95 7.40 2.91
N ILE A 26 12.04 6.83 3.45
CA ILE A 26 11.95 5.66 4.33
C ILE A 26 11.40 6.12 5.67
N LEU A 27 10.10 5.93 5.88
CA LEU A 27 9.36 6.46 7.04
C LEU A 27 9.95 6.04 8.39
N GLY A 28 10.49 4.82 8.48
CA GLY A 28 11.15 4.32 9.70
C GLY A 28 12.36 5.14 10.15
N ASN A 29 12.94 5.97 9.28
CA ASN A 29 14.10 6.82 9.57
C ASN A 29 13.73 8.26 9.95
N LEU A 30 12.45 8.62 9.90
CA LEU A 30 12.00 9.98 10.17
C LEU A 30 11.65 10.19 11.64
N SER A 31 11.64 11.45 12.06
CA SER A 31 10.97 11.84 13.31
C SER A 31 9.45 11.63 13.21
N GLU A 32 8.79 11.62 14.36
CA GLU A 32 7.33 11.45 14.45
C GLU A 32 6.56 12.54 13.70
N ASP A 33 7.00 13.79 13.78
CA ASP A 33 6.38 14.93 13.11
C ASP A 33 6.56 14.86 11.59
N GLU A 34 7.76 14.53 11.12
CA GLU A 34 8.05 14.34 9.70
C GLU A 34 7.24 13.18 9.12
N ALA A 35 7.20 12.03 9.80
CA ALA A 35 6.40 10.89 9.38
C ALA A 35 4.91 11.23 9.34
N THR A 36 4.40 12.00 10.32
CA THR A 36 3.00 12.45 10.33
C THR A 36 2.71 13.37 9.14
N ASN A 37 3.58 14.33 8.85
CA ASN A 37 3.41 15.24 7.71
C ASN A 37 3.45 14.48 6.37
N GLU A 38 4.38 13.55 6.20
CA GLU A 38 4.48 12.72 4.99
C GLU A 38 3.22 11.86 4.80
N ILE A 39 2.75 11.18 5.85
CA ILE A 39 1.61 10.27 5.80
C ILE A 39 0.29 11.05 5.62
N TYR A 40 -0.02 11.98 6.50
CA TYR A 40 -1.28 12.71 6.48
C TYR A 40 -1.32 13.79 5.39
N GLY A 41 -0.22 14.52 5.17
CA GLY A 41 -0.16 15.56 4.14
C GLY A 41 -0.41 14.99 2.74
N SER A 42 0.10 13.78 2.44
CA SER A 42 -0.15 13.13 1.16
C SER A 42 -1.62 12.77 0.93
N LYS A 43 -2.35 12.42 2.00
CA LYS A 43 -3.80 12.20 1.95
C LYS A 43 -4.51 13.51 1.61
N VAL A 44 -4.27 14.57 2.38
CA VAL A 44 -4.93 15.88 2.21
C VAL A 44 -4.72 16.41 0.80
N LEU A 45 -3.48 16.40 0.30
CA LEU A 45 -3.16 16.88 -1.04
C LEU A 45 -3.94 16.15 -2.14
N ILE A 46 -4.04 14.81 -2.07
CA ILE A 46 -4.78 14.03 -3.07
C ILE A 46 -6.29 14.28 -2.94
N GLU A 47 -6.83 14.37 -1.72
CA GLU A 47 -8.25 14.65 -1.48
C GLU A 47 -8.65 16.03 -2.04
N GLU A 48 -7.82 17.05 -1.83
CA GLU A 48 -8.03 18.40 -2.38
C GLU A 48 -8.04 18.42 -3.92
N ARG A 49 -7.14 17.65 -4.55
CA ARG A 49 -6.98 17.64 -6.02
C ARG A 49 -8.03 16.82 -6.74
N THR A 50 -8.53 15.77 -6.08
CA THR A 50 -9.47 14.81 -6.69
C THR A 50 -10.90 14.98 -6.21
N ASN A 51 -11.13 15.74 -5.14
CA ASN A 51 -12.40 15.86 -4.43
C ASN A 51 -13.01 14.48 -4.05
N LYS A 52 -12.15 13.52 -3.71
CA LYS A 52 -12.52 12.16 -3.32
C LYS A 52 -11.75 11.73 -2.09
N LYS A 53 -12.40 10.95 -1.22
CA LYS A 53 -11.78 10.39 -0.02
C LYS A 53 -10.66 9.40 -0.38
N VAL A 54 -9.48 9.60 0.20
CA VAL A 54 -8.33 8.70 0.08
C VAL A 54 -8.35 7.72 1.24
N ARG A 55 -8.62 6.45 0.93
CA ARG A 55 -8.88 5.40 1.94
C ARG A 55 -7.70 4.47 2.18
N HIS A 56 -6.74 4.42 1.25
CA HIS A 56 -5.70 3.41 1.22
C HIS A 56 -4.31 4.06 1.17
N PHE A 57 -3.35 3.43 1.84
CA PHE A 57 -1.96 3.87 1.89
C PHE A 57 -1.00 2.78 1.42
N ALA A 58 0.15 3.17 0.88
CA ALA A 58 1.28 2.27 0.64
C ALA A 58 2.53 2.85 1.29
N TYR A 59 3.28 2.05 2.02
CA TYR A 59 4.56 2.50 2.60
C TYR A 59 5.64 2.55 1.51
N PRO A 60 6.43 3.64 1.39
CA PRO A 60 7.61 3.69 0.51
C PRO A 60 8.58 2.54 0.78
N ASN A 61 9.04 1.85 -0.27
CA ASN A 61 9.75 0.55 -0.25
C ASN A 61 9.01 -0.61 0.43
N GLY A 62 8.35 -0.36 1.56
CA GLY A 62 7.37 -1.23 2.19
C GLY A 62 7.95 -2.46 2.86
N ARG A 63 9.28 -2.58 3.04
CA ARG A 63 9.86 -3.70 3.79
C ARG A 63 9.54 -3.49 5.27
N ILE A 64 9.53 -4.58 6.04
CA ILE A 64 9.24 -4.52 7.47
C ILE A 64 10.23 -3.60 8.21
N CYS A 65 11.50 -3.57 7.79
CA CYS A 65 12.52 -2.68 8.36
C CYS A 65 12.35 -1.21 7.99
N ASP A 66 11.56 -0.88 6.96
CA ASP A 66 11.32 0.50 6.51
C ASP A 66 10.16 1.15 7.29
N ILE A 67 9.46 0.40 8.15
CA ILE A 67 8.21 0.78 8.81
C ILE A 67 8.31 0.51 10.31
N ASN A 68 8.21 1.56 11.13
CA ASN A 68 8.13 1.42 12.59
C ASN A 68 6.66 1.46 13.09
N GLU A 69 6.42 1.12 14.36
CA GLU A 69 5.06 1.10 14.94
C GLU A 69 4.39 2.47 14.94
N PHE A 70 5.16 3.56 15.07
CA PHE A 70 4.62 4.91 14.97
C PHE A 70 3.99 5.14 13.59
N CYS A 71 4.69 4.78 12.50
CA CYS A 71 4.18 4.90 11.13
C CYS A 71 2.88 4.12 10.94
N VAL A 72 2.81 2.90 11.51
CA VAL A 72 1.59 2.09 11.46
C VAL A 72 0.46 2.73 12.26
N SER A 73 0.75 3.31 13.42
CA SER A 73 -0.25 4.03 14.22
C SER A 73 -0.81 5.23 13.47
N GLN A 74 0.04 5.99 12.76
CA GLN A 74 -0.36 7.12 11.93
C GLN A 74 -1.20 6.65 10.73
N ALA A 75 -0.77 5.58 10.05
CA ALA A 75 -1.56 5.01 8.96
C ALA A 75 -2.96 4.58 9.45
N ARG A 76 -3.05 3.95 10.63
CA ARG A 76 -4.32 3.51 11.22
C ARG A 76 -5.27 4.66 11.56
N LYS A 77 -4.75 5.83 11.91
CA LYS A 77 -5.56 7.03 12.22
C LYS A 77 -6.20 7.62 10.96
N HIS A 78 -5.58 7.48 9.80
CA HIS A 78 -5.93 8.25 8.59
C HIS A 78 -6.45 7.41 7.42
N PHE A 79 -6.23 6.09 7.43
CA PHE A 79 -6.58 5.20 6.33
C PHE A 79 -7.31 3.94 6.82
N ASP A 80 -8.08 3.34 5.91
CA ASP A 80 -8.79 2.09 6.15
C ASP A 80 -7.87 0.88 5.95
N THR A 81 -6.89 0.98 5.05
CA THR A 81 -5.87 -0.06 4.84
C THR A 81 -4.51 0.54 4.46
N ALA A 82 -3.43 -0.18 4.78
CA ALA A 82 -2.09 0.11 4.28
C ALA A 82 -1.35 -1.15 3.80
N THR A 83 -0.65 -1.06 2.67
CA THR A 83 0.09 -2.19 2.07
C THR A 83 1.59 -2.09 2.27
N THR A 84 2.22 -3.22 2.61
CA THR A 84 3.69 -3.42 2.64
C THR A 84 4.16 -4.04 1.32
N THR A 85 5.44 -4.40 1.22
CA THR A 85 5.97 -5.30 0.17
C THR A 85 6.18 -6.72 0.66
N THR A 86 5.69 -7.07 1.85
CA THR A 86 5.72 -8.45 2.37
C THR A 86 4.96 -9.37 1.41
N PRO A 87 5.60 -10.43 0.88
CA PRO A 87 4.93 -11.36 -0.03
C PRO A 87 3.84 -12.19 0.65
N GLY A 88 2.66 -12.31 0.02
CA GLY A 88 1.64 -13.27 0.47
C GLY A 88 0.20 -12.91 0.09
N ILE A 89 -0.73 -13.80 0.49
CA ILE A 89 -2.18 -13.56 0.46
C ILE A 89 -2.62 -13.03 1.82
N ASN A 90 -3.54 -12.08 1.81
CA ASN A 90 -4.17 -11.57 3.02
C ASN A 90 -5.36 -12.44 3.43
N GLN A 91 -5.52 -12.69 4.73
CA GLN A 91 -6.61 -13.47 5.32
C GLN A 91 -7.50 -12.59 6.21
N PRO A 92 -8.76 -13.00 6.49
CA PRO A 92 -9.54 -12.38 7.55
C PRO A 92 -8.75 -12.37 8.86
N GLY A 93 -8.68 -11.21 9.51
CA GLY A 93 -7.92 -11.01 10.75
C GLY A 93 -6.45 -10.59 10.56
N ASP A 94 -5.92 -10.58 9.33
CA ASP A 94 -4.63 -9.93 9.06
C ASP A 94 -4.70 -8.44 9.40
N ASP A 95 -3.58 -7.87 9.86
CA ASP A 95 -3.50 -6.44 10.16
C ASP A 95 -3.70 -5.61 8.89
N LEU A 96 -4.83 -4.89 8.83
CA LEU A 96 -5.19 -4.03 7.70
C LEU A 96 -4.16 -2.93 7.42
N MET A 97 -3.30 -2.58 8.38
CA MET A 97 -2.22 -1.61 8.18
C MET A 97 -0.91 -2.25 7.72
N ARG A 98 -0.88 -3.57 7.52
CA ARG A 98 0.28 -4.33 7.06
C ARG A 98 -0.09 -5.36 6.00
N LEU A 99 -0.98 -4.99 5.07
CA LEU A 99 -1.43 -5.89 4.02
C LEU A 99 -0.26 -6.31 3.13
N LYS A 100 -0.16 -7.63 2.92
CA LYS A 100 0.80 -8.30 2.05
C LYS A 100 0.46 -8.03 0.58
N ARG A 101 1.45 -8.15 -0.29
CA ARG A 101 1.28 -8.01 -1.75
C ARG A 101 1.98 -9.13 -2.50
N ILE A 102 1.48 -9.48 -3.69
CA ILE A 102 2.23 -10.31 -4.64
C ILE A 102 2.96 -9.36 -5.59
N GLY A 103 4.28 -9.24 -5.44
CA GLY A 103 5.10 -8.46 -6.37
C GLY A 103 5.22 -9.15 -7.72
N LEU A 104 5.08 -8.40 -8.81
CA LEU A 104 5.30 -8.86 -10.19
C LEU A 104 6.52 -8.14 -10.76
N ALA A 105 7.36 -8.84 -11.51
CA ALA A 105 8.46 -8.22 -12.23
C ALA A 105 8.02 -7.85 -13.66
N TYR A 106 8.75 -6.92 -14.28
CA TYR A 106 8.38 -6.34 -15.58
C TYR A 106 8.42 -7.33 -16.74
N ASP A 107 9.18 -8.41 -16.59
CA ASP A 107 9.42 -9.46 -17.58
C ASP A 107 8.42 -10.63 -17.49
N TYR A 108 7.46 -10.56 -16.56
CA TYR A 108 6.47 -11.60 -16.37
C TYR A 108 5.49 -11.65 -17.54
N ASN A 109 5.35 -12.83 -18.15
CA ASN A 109 4.24 -13.10 -19.05
C ASN A 109 3.00 -13.59 -18.27
N ILE A 110 1.91 -13.85 -18.98
CA ILE A 110 0.64 -14.28 -18.38
C ILE A 110 0.74 -15.63 -17.65
N ILE A 111 1.64 -16.52 -18.07
CA ILE A 111 1.90 -17.80 -17.43
C ILE A 111 2.64 -17.56 -16.11
N ASP A 112 3.68 -16.73 -16.10
CA ASP A 112 4.43 -16.39 -14.88
C ASP A 112 3.51 -15.75 -13.83
N PHE A 113 2.64 -14.84 -14.27
CA PHE A 113 1.61 -14.24 -13.42
C PHE A 113 0.70 -15.31 -12.80
N LYS A 114 0.12 -16.20 -13.62
CA LYS A 114 -0.79 -17.26 -13.17
C LYS A 114 -0.11 -18.22 -12.20
N VAL A 115 1.10 -18.67 -12.53
CA VAL A 115 1.89 -19.58 -11.69
C VAL A 115 2.19 -18.93 -10.35
N LYS A 116 2.61 -17.66 -10.33
CA LYS A 116 2.92 -16.96 -9.09
C LYS A 116 1.69 -16.75 -8.21
N VAL A 117 0.56 -16.34 -8.78
CA VAL A 117 -0.69 -16.21 -8.03
C VAL A 117 -1.13 -17.57 -7.47
N LEU A 118 -1.11 -18.61 -8.29
CA LEU A 118 -1.48 -19.97 -7.87
C LEU A 118 -0.56 -20.50 -6.77
N TYR A 119 0.76 -20.26 -6.88
CA TYR A 119 1.74 -20.62 -5.86
C TYR A 119 1.37 -20.05 -4.49
N PHE A 120 1.07 -18.74 -4.41
CA PHE A 120 0.68 -18.11 -3.15
C PHE A 120 -0.67 -18.63 -2.62
N CYS A 121 -1.64 -18.91 -3.49
CA CYS A 121 -2.92 -19.51 -3.09
C CYS A 121 -2.74 -20.93 -2.51
N ILE A 122 -1.92 -21.76 -3.14
CA ILE A 122 -1.63 -23.13 -2.68
C ILE A 122 -0.86 -23.08 -1.35
N LEU A 123 0.19 -22.26 -1.28
CA LEU A 123 1.01 -22.11 -0.07
C LEU A 123 0.16 -21.73 1.14
N GLU A 124 -0.76 -20.79 0.97
CA GLU A 124 -1.66 -20.35 2.04
C GLU A 124 -2.71 -21.40 2.40
N SER A 125 -3.21 -22.17 1.41
CA SER A 125 -4.11 -23.30 1.65
C SER A 125 -3.44 -24.39 2.49
N ILE A 126 -2.18 -24.71 2.20
CA ILE A 126 -1.37 -25.67 2.97
C ILE A 126 -1.14 -25.17 4.39
N ARG A 127 -0.73 -23.89 4.55
CA ARG A 127 -0.55 -23.27 5.88
C ARG A 127 -1.81 -23.34 6.74
N ARG A 128 -2.99 -23.17 6.14
CA ARG A 128 -4.27 -23.27 6.86
C ARG A 128 -4.59 -24.71 7.29
N PHE A 129 -4.24 -25.70 6.48
CA PHE A 129 -4.46 -27.10 6.81
C PHE A 129 -3.54 -27.61 7.94
N MET A 130 -2.34 -27.04 8.07
CA MET A 130 -1.38 -27.42 9.10
C MET A 130 -1.56 -26.68 10.45
N ARG A 131 -2.54 -25.78 10.55
CA ARG A 131 -2.91 -25.10 11.80
C ARG A 131 -4.14 -25.77 12.40
#